data_AF-A0A953JSA5-F1
#
_entry.id   AF-A0A953JSA5-F1
#
_cell.length_a   1.000
_cell.length_b   1.000
_cell.length_c   1.000
_cell.angle_alpha   90.00
_cell.angle_beta   90.00
_cell.angle_gamma   90.00
#
_symmetry.space_group_name_H-M   'P 1'
#
loop_
_entity.id
_entity.type
_entity.pdbx_description
1 polymer ?
#
loop_
_entity_poly.entity_id
_entity_poly.type
_entity_poly.pdbx_seq_one_letter_code
_entity_poly.pdbx_strand_id
1 'polypeptide(L)' 'MDDLDKLAVDVESADYDVAGLKSRRRGRPAIGTGPAEVVPVRIDPELRAAMDARAEADHTTTSEFIREALRRYLDVA' A
#
# COMPACT_ATOMS: atom_id res chain seq x y z
N MET A 1 36.68 3.01 -5.30
CA MET A 1 35.84 3.60 -6.34
C MET A 1 34.59 4.07 -5.64
N ASP A 2 34.37 5.37 -5.63
CA ASP A 2 33.28 6.00 -4.89
C ASP A 2 31.94 5.48 -5.43
N ASP A 3 30.88 5.43 -4.63
CA ASP A 3 29.58 4.94 -5.11
C ASP A 3 29.02 5.83 -6.23
N LEU A 4 29.46 7.09 -6.24
CA LEU A 4 29.21 8.04 -7.32
C LEU A 4 29.87 7.63 -8.65
N ASP A 5 31.12 7.16 -8.61
CA ASP A 5 31.85 6.74 -9.81
C ASP A 5 31.19 5.52 -10.46
N LYS A 6 30.72 4.58 -9.64
CA LYS A 6 29.99 3.40 -10.13
C LYS A 6 28.69 3.78 -10.81
N LEU A 7 27.94 4.72 -10.21
CA LEU A 7 26.68 5.20 -10.78
C LEU A 7 26.93 5.95 -12.10
N ALA A 8 28.00 6.74 -12.18
CA ALA A 8 28.36 7.46 -13.40
C ALA A 8 28.65 6.50 -14.57
N VAL A 9 29.42 5.44 -14.33
CA VAL A 9 29.73 4.41 -15.35
C VAL A 9 28.47 3.65 -15.78
N ASP A 10 27.59 3.28 -14.83
CA ASP A 10 26.33 2.61 -15.13
C ASP A 10 25.44 3.46 -16.05
N VAL A 11 25.28 4.75 -15.73
CA VAL A 11 24.45 5.67 -16.51
C VAL A 11 25.02 5.94 -17.90
N GLU A 12 26.35 6.04 -18.03
CA GLU A 12 27.02 6.31 -19.31
C GLU A 12 26.98 5.10 -20.26
N SER A 13 27.06 3.88 -19.73
CA SER A 13 27.19 2.66 -20.52
C SER A 13 25.87 1.93 -20.78
N ALA A 14 24.85 2.14 -19.96
CA ALA A 14 23.57 1.48 -20.10
C ALA A 14 22.62 2.25 -21.02
N ASP A 15 22.01 1.55 -21.97
CA ASP A 15 20.95 2.08 -22.83
C ASP A 15 19.59 1.84 -22.15
N TYR A 16 19.07 2.86 -21.47
CA TYR A 16 17.80 2.74 -20.74
C TYR A 16 16.60 2.94 -21.66
N ASP A 17 15.66 1.99 -21.64
CA ASP A 17 14.35 2.18 -22.27
C ASP A 17 13.52 3.21 -21.48
N VAL A 18 13.68 4.48 -21.83
CA VAL A 18 12.98 5.61 -21.21
C VAL A 18 11.46 5.49 -21.39
N ALA A 19 10.99 4.88 -22.49
CA ALA A 19 9.56 4.67 -22.73
C ALA A 19 9.00 3.61 -21.77
N GLY A 20 9.71 2.50 -21.58
CA GLY A 20 9.39 1.46 -20.60
C GLY A 20 9.42 1.96 -19.16
N LEU A 21 10.41 2.80 -18.80
CA LEU A 21 10.52 3.38 -17.45
C LEU A 21 9.36 4.35 -17.13
N LYS A 22 8.84 5.05 -18.13
CA LYS A 22 7.68 5.94 -18.01
C LYS A 22 6.33 5.22 -18.03
N SER A 23 6.29 3.93 -18.38
CA SER A 23 5.06 3.13 -18.46
C SER A 23 4.39 2.85 -17.11
N ARG A 24 5.05 3.17 -15.99
CA ARG A 24 4.46 3.04 -14.64
C ARG A 24 3.12 3.76 -14.61
N ARG A 25 2.06 3.00 -14.26
CA ARG A 25 0.71 3.52 -14.03
C ARG A 25 0.80 4.75 -13.12
N ARG A 26 0.57 5.94 -13.68
CA ARG A 26 0.51 7.18 -12.92
C ARG A 26 -0.68 7.10 -11.97
N GLY A 27 -0.43 7.09 -10.66
CA GLY A 27 -1.45 7.20 -9.62
C GLY A 27 -1.28 6.19 -8.49
N ARG A 28 -1.99 6.42 -7.38
CA ARG A 28 -2.13 5.44 -6.31
C ARG A 28 -2.93 4.24 -6.86
N PRO A 29 -2.47 2.99 -6.68
CA PRO A 29 -3.24 1.81 -7.07
C PRO A 29 -4.67 1.88 -6.50
N ALA A 30 -5.65 1.54 -7.33
CA ALA A 30 -7.04 1.37 -6.90
C ALA A 30 -7.13 0.24 -5.87
N ILE A 31 -8.06 0.37 -4.92
CA ILE A 31 -8.44 -0.74 -4.03
C ILE A 31 -9.68 -1.37 -4.67
N GLY A 32 -9.52 -2.54 -5.30
CA GLY A 32 -10.60 -3.20 -6.05
C GLY A 32 -10.80 -2.62 -7.44
N THR A 33 -12.05 -2.47 -7.87
CA THR A 33 -12.43 -2.05 -9.24
C THR A 33 -12.35 -0.54 -9.47
N GLY A 34 -12.06 0.26 -8.44
CA GLY A 34 -12.08 1.71 -8.53
C GLY A 34 -11.35 2.43 -7.38
N PRO A 35 -11.39 3.77 -7.35
CA PRO A 35 -10.86 4.55 -6.24
C PRO A 35 -11.60 4.20 -4.95
N ALA A 36 -10.85 4.08 -3.84
CA ALA A 36 -11.45 3.83 -2.54
C ALA A 36 -12.20 5.07 -2.02
N GLU A 37 -13.39 4.86 -1.48
CA GLU A 37 -14.16 5.87 -0.76
C GLU A 37 -13.95 5.72 0.75
N VAL A 38 -13.90 6.85 1.46
CA VAL A 38 -13.78 6.89 2.93
C VAL A 38 -15.17 6.94 3.54
N VAL A 39 -15.57 5.87 4.24
CA VAL A 39 -16.84 5.80 4.97
C VAL A 39 -16.60 6.11 6.46
N PRO A 40 -17.10 7.23 7.01
CA PRO A 40 -16.96 7.53 8.43
C PRO A 40 -17.89 6.65 9.27
N VAL A 41 -17.34 5.95 10.27
CA VAL A 41 -18.10 5.06 11.17
C VAL A 41 -17.85 5.49 12.62
N ARG A 42 -18.92 5.57 13.43
CA ARG A 42 -18.81 5.79 14.87
C ARG A 42 -18.48 4.47 15.55
N ILE A 43 -17.40 4.45 16.31
CA ILE A 43 -16.91 3.26 17.02
C ILE A 43 -16.70 3.65 18.48
N ASP A 44 -17.10 2.76 19.39
CA ASP A 44 -16.83 2.90 20.82
C ASP A 44 -15.31 2.93 21.09
N PRO A 45 -14.81 3.77 22.01
CA PRO A 45 -13.38 3.86 22.30
C PRO A 45 -12.73 2.54 22.74
N GLU A 46 -13.45 1.68 23.47
CA GLU A 46 -12.92 0.37 23.90
C GLU A 46 -12.73 -0.55 22.69
N LEU A 47 -13.71 -0.56 21.79
CA LEU A 47 -13.62 -1.32 20.55
C LEU A 47 -12.47 -0.80 19.67
N ARG A 48 -12.30 0.51 19.57
CA ARG A 48 -11.17 1.11 18.83
C ARG A 48 -9.82 0.66 19.39
N ALA A 49 -9.66 0.65 20.71
CA ALA A 49 -8.43 0.17 21.35
C ALA A 49 -8.15 -1.31 21.06
N ALA A 50 -9.19 -2.16 21.11
CA ALA A 50 -9.05 -3.58 20.79
C ALA A 50 -8.65 -3.80 19.32
N MET A 51 -9.19 -3.00 18.39
CA MET A 51 -8.83 -3.05 16.97
C MET A 51 -7.39 -2.64 16.73
N ASP A 52 -6.93 -1.56 17.37
CA ASP A 52 -5.55 -1.08 17.23
C ASP A 52 -4.54 -2.10 17.78
N ALA A 53 -4.82 -2.69 18.95
CA ALA A 53 -3.98 -3.75 19.52
C ALA A 53 -3.90 -4.99 18.62
N ARG A 54 -5.02 -5.36 17.98
CA ARG A 54 -5.05 -6.49 17.05
C ARG A 54 -4.27 -6.20 15.77
N ALA A 55 -4.42 -4.99 15.22
CA ALA A 55 -3.70 -4.55 14.03
C ALA A 55 -2.18 -4.52 14.27
N GLU A 56 -1.75 -4.06 15.45
CA GLU A 56 -0.35 -4.06 15.86
C GLU A 56 0.21 -5.49 15.97
N ALA A 57 -0.54 -6.40 16.60
CA ALA A 57 -0.15 -7.81 16.72
C ALA A 57 -0.02 -8.53 15.36
N ASP A 58 -0.85 -8.15 14.38
CA ASP A 58 -0.84 -8.70 13.03
C ASP A 58 0.09 -7.93 12.07
N HIS A 59 0.85 -6.93 12.57
CA HIS A 59 1.69 -6.03 11.77
C HIS A 59 0.97 -5.40 10.56
N THR A 60 -0.32 -5.11 10.74
CA THR A 60 -1.19 -4.53 9.72
C THR A 60 -1.70 -3.15 10.15
N THR A 61 -2.40 -2.46 9.25
CA THR A 61 -3.05 -1.18 9.56
C THR A 61 -4.47 -1.41 10.06
N THR A 62 -4.98 -0.51 10.92
CA THR A 62 -6.38 -0.56 11.38
C THR A 62 -7.36 -0.65 10.21
N SER A 63 -7.13 0.10 9.13
CA SER A 63 -7.97 0.08 7.92
C SER A 63 -7.93 -1.25 7.16
N GLU A 64 -6.79 -1.94 7.17
CA GLU A 64 -6.66 -3.25 6.54
C GLU A 64 -7.30 -4.34 7.40
N PHE A 65 -7.10 -4.28 8.72
CA PHE A 65 -7.82 -5.12 9.68
C PHE A 65 -9.35 -4.99 9.50
N ILE A 66 -9.88 -3.75 9.42
CA ILE A 66 -11.33 -3.51 9.22
C ILE A 66 -11.81 -4.15 7.91
N ARG A 67 -11.10 -3.93 6.80
CA ARG A 67 -11.49 -4.49 5.50
C ARG A 67 -11.51 -6.02 5.53
N GLU A 68 -10.52 -6.62 6.16
CA GLU A 68 -10.41 -8.07 6.28
C GLU A 68 -11.52 -8.65 7.17
N ALA A 69 -11.81 -8.00 8.30
CA ALA A 69 -12.94 -8.38 9.15
C ALA A 69 -14.27 -8.33 8.39
N LEU A 70 -14.48 -7.30 7.57
CA LEU A 70 -15.68 -7.17 6.73
C LEU A 70 -15.76 -8.25 5.65
N ARG A 71 -14.65 -8.59 4.99
CA ARG A 71 -14.61 -9.68 3.99
C ARG A 71 -14.99 -11.02 4.59
N ARG A 72 -14.42 -11.35 5.76
CA ARG A 72 -14.73 -12.58 6.50
C ARG A 72 -16.17 -12.60 7.00
N TYR A 73 -16.68 -11.48 7.49
CA TYR A 73 -18.06 -11.39 7.97
C TYR A 73 -19.09 -11.54 6.84
N LEU A 74 -18.76 -11.07 5.63
CA LEU A 74 -19.64 -11.11 4.46
C LEU A 74 -19.40 -12.33 3.55
N ASP A 75 -18.47 -13.23 3.88
CA ASP A 75 -18.06 -14.38 3.05
C ASP A 75 -17.69 -14.01 1.60
N VAL A 76 -17.13 -12.82 1.41
CA VAL A 76 -16.56 -12.34 0.13
C VAL A 76 -15.04 -12.38 0.24
N ALA A 77 -14.50 -13.60 0.09
CA ALA A 77 -13.06 -13.87 0.01
C ALA A 77 -12.56 -13.79 -1.44
#